data_AF-B9SGT6-F1
#
_entry.id   AF-B9SGT6-F1
#
_cell.length_a   1.000
_cell.length_b   1.000
_cell.length_c   1.000
_cell.angle_alpha   90.00
_cell.angle_beta   90.00
_cell.angle_gamma   90.00
#
_symmetry.space_group_name_H-M   'P 1'
#
loop_
_entity.id
_entity.type
_entity.pdbx_description
1 polymer ?
#
loop_
_entity_poly.entity_id
_entity_poly.type
_entity_poly.pdbx_seq_one_letter_code
_entity_poly.pdbx_strand_id
1 'polypeptide(L)'
;MHALSIKSQALSMATDSLYRNAHEVLPPSLNSTSPRPPLSDGTTRLYISYRSPFAQRAWITRNYKGLQDQIELVAIDLENKPVWYREVYSEEKVPALEHNSKVIVESLNIIKYIDNHFEGPSLFPDDTARREFGEEMISYSETFNEMVYNSFKGVTVREADPAFDVLEASFKKFDDGPFLLGQFSMRHAL
;
A
#
# COMPACT_ATOMS: atom_id res chain seq x y z
N MET A 1 -36.65 -22.18 6.84
CA MET A 1 -36.80 -20.73 6.54
C MET A 1 -35.70 -19.88 7.19
N HIS A 2 -35.32 -20.10 8.45
CA HIS A 2 -34.31 -19.29 9.16
C HIS A 2 -32.91 -19.24 8.49
N ALA A 3 -32.40 -20.38 7.99
CA ALA A 3 -31.07 -20.44 7.35
C ALA A 3 -30.99 -19.74 5.97
N LEU A 4 -32.12 -19.63 5.26
CA LEU A 4 -32.21 -18.91 3.98
C LEU A 4 -32.19 -17.39 4.19
N SER A 5 -32.82 -16.92 5.28
CA SER A 5 -32.80 -15.50 5.68
C SER A 5 -31.39 -15.03 6.07
N ILE A 6 -30.63 -15.86 6.78
CA ILE A 6 -29.26 -15.54 7.20
C ILE A 6 -28.32 -15.46 5.99
N LYS A 7 -28.43 -16.39 5.03
CA LYS A 7 -27.66 -16.33 3.78
C LYS A 7 -28.00 -15.10 2.93
N SER A 8 -29.27 -14.72 2.89
CA SER A 8 -29.73 -13.51 2.19
C SER A 8 -29.19 -12.22 2.83
N GLN A 9 -29.15 -12.14 4.16
CA GLN A 9 -28.58 -10.99 4.87
C GLN A 9 -27.07 -10.91 4.71
N ALA A 10 -26.36 -12.04 4.81
CA ALA A 10 -24.91 -12.09 4.59
C ALA A 10 -24.53 -11.66 3.16
N LEU A 11 -25.32 -12.08 2.16
CA LEU A 11 -25.12 -11.67 0.76
C LEU A 11 -25.40 -10.18 0.57
N SER A 12 -26.46 -9.64 1.19
CA SER A 12 -26.80 -8.20 1.15
C SER A 12 -25.73 -7.32 1.82
N MET A 13 -25.17 -7.77 2.94
CA MET A 13 -24.08 -7.06 3.63
C MET A 13 -22.78 -7.11 2.83
N ALA A 14 -22.47 -8.24 2.20
CA ALA A 14 -21.32 -8.37 1.30
C ALA A 14 -21.47 -7.44 0.07
N THR A 15 -22.67 -7.35 -0.50
CA THR A 15 -22.93 -6.43 -1.62
C THR A 15 -22.85 -4.96 -1.21
N ASP A 16 -23.32 -4.59 -0.01
CA ASP A 16 -23.21 -3.21 0.51
C ASP A 16 -21.77 -2.81 0.88
N SER A 17 -20.96 -3.75 1.36
CA SER A 17 -19.52 -3.54 1.61
C SER A 17 -18.77 -3.35 0.28
N LEU A 18 -19.07 -4.17 -0.72
CA LEU A 18 -18.51 -4.02 -2.07
C LEU A 18 -18.94 -2.72 -2.74
N TYR A 19 -20.19 -2.28 -2.56
CA TYR A 19 -20.69 -1.00 -3.10
C TYR A 19 -20.10 0.23 -2.41
N ARG A 20 -19.89 0.18 -1.08
CA ARG A 20 -19.19 1.25 -0.34
C ARG A 20 -17.74 1.41 -0.78
N ASN A 21 -17.07 0.31 -1.15
CA ASN A 21 -15.71 0.34 -1.68
C ASN A 21 -15.55 1.01 -3.06
N ALA A 22 -16.64 1.26 -3.80
CA ALA A 22 -16.55 1.89 -5.12
C ALA A 22 -16.33 3.41 -5.08
N HIS A 23 -16.58 4.08 -3.95
CA HIS A 23 -16.45 5.53 -3.80
C HIS A 23 -15.83 5.91 -2.44
N GLU A 24 -14.54 5.63 -2.27
CA GLU A 24 -13.78 6.21 -1.16
C GLU A 24 -13.70 7.73 -1.32
N VAL A 25 -14.21 8.47 -0.34
CA VAL A 25 -14.07 9.93 -0.28
C VAL A 25 -12.68 10.25 0.27
N LEU A 26 -11.83 10.83 -0.57
CA LEU A 26 -10.47 11.16 -0.18
C LEU A 26 -10.44 12.38 0.76
N PRO A 27 -9.80 12.29 1.94
CA PRO A 27 -9.67 13.42 2.85
C PRO A 27 -8.76 14.52 2.26
N PRO A 28 -8.95 15.79 2.61
CA PRO A 28 -8.04 16.84 2.20
C PRO A 28 -6.66 16.65 2.85
N SER A 29 -5.60 17.10 2.16
CA SER A 29 -4.26 17.14 2.74
C SER A 29 -4.19 18.14 3.89
N LEU A 30 -3.63 17.70 5.02
CA LEU A 30 -3.38 18.52 6.20
C LEU A 30 -2.07 19.29 6.05
N ASN A 31 -2.08 20.54 6.48
CA ASN A 31 -0.95 21.46 6.41
C ASN A 31 -0.55 22.01 7.79
N SER A 32 0.39 22.95 7.84
CA SER A 32 0.92 23.57 9.08
C SER A 32 -0.13 24.15 10.03
N THR A 33 -1.30 24.55 9.54
CA THR A 33 -2.39 25.10 10.38
C THR A 33 -3.45 24.07 10.77
N SER A 34 -3.34 22.85 10.23
CA SER A 34 -4.32 21.79 10.46
C SER A 34 -4.07 21.11 11.82
N PRO A 35 -5.10 20.95 12.67
CA PRO A 35 -4.96 20.23 13.93
C PRO A 35 -4.73 18.73 13.66
N ARG A 36 -4.09 18.03 14.61
CA ARG A 36 -3.97 16.58 14.54
C ARG A 36 -5.37 15.96 14.70
N PRO A 37 -5.82 15.07 13.81
CA PRO A 37 -7.07 14.36 13.98
C PRO A 37 -7.09 13.60 15.32
N PRO A 38 -8.18 13.67 16.12
CA PRO A 38 -8.26 12.98 17.41
C PRO A 38 -8.11 11.47 17.24
N LEU A 39 -7.10 10.84 17.84
CA LEU A 39 -6.94 9.38 17.78
C LEU A 39 -8.04 8.76 18.64
N SER A 40 -9.03 8.12 18.02
CA SER A 40 -10.03 7.35 18.77
C SER A 40 -9.40 6.01 19.16
N ASP A 41 -9.73 5.49 20.35
CA ASP A 41 -9.19 4.21 20.81
C ASP A 41 -9.45 3.11 19.77
N GLY A 42 -8.39 2.47 19.31
CA GLY A 42 -8.43 1.38 18.32
C GLY A 42 -8.45 1.80 16.85
N THR A 43 -8.42 3.10 16.52
CA THR A 43 -8.38 3.54 15.11
C THR A 43 -6.97 3.45 14.53
N THR A 44 -6.83 2.81 13.37
CA THR A 44 -5.56 2.72 12.63
C THR A 44 -5.45 3.86 11.62
N ARG A 45 -4.28 4.48 11.50
CA ARG A 45 -4.04 5.56 10.53
C ARG A 45 -2.86 5.28 9.63
N LEU A 46 -3.06 5.52 8.35
CA LEU A 46 -1.99 5.57 7.37
C LEU A 46 -1.76 7.03 6.95
N TYR A 47 -0.66 7.59 7.43
CA TYR A 47 -0.19 8.91 7.03
C TYR A 47 0.44 8.82 5.65
N ILE A 48 -0.10 9.56 4.68
CA ILE A 48 0.31 9.51 3.28
C ILE A 48 0.56 10.90 2.72
N SER A 49 1.15 10.95 1.53
CA SER A 49 0.95 12.06 0.61
C SER A 49 0.48 11.48 -0.71
N TYR A 50 -0.54 12.06 -1.33
CA TYR A 50 -1.12 11.54 -2.57
C TYR A 50 -0.12 11.40 -3.72
N ARG A 51 0.95 12.20 -3.71
CA ARG A 51 2.02 12.21 -4.71
C ARG A 51 3.21 11.28 -4.37
N SER A 52 3.22 10.63 -3.20
CA SER A 52 4.36 9.82 -2.78
C SER A 52 4.22 8.37 -3.30
N PRO A 53 5.16 7.87 -4.14
CA PRO A 53 5.12 6.49 -4.61
C PRO A 53 5.33 5.49 -3.48
N PHE A 54 6.12 5.84 -2.46
CA PHE A 54 6.31 4.99 -1.28
C PHE A 54 5.02 4.88 -0.45
N ALA A 55 4.25 5.97 -0.34
CA ALA A 55 2.97 5.94 0.37
C ALA A 55 1.90 5.18 -0.41
N GLN A 56 1.94 5.25 -1.75
CA GLN A 56 1.06 4.50 -2.62
C GLN A 56 1.21 2.99 -2.43
N ARG A 57 2.41 2.45 -2.15
CA ARG A 57 2.59 1.02 -1.81
C ARG A 57 1.66 0.59 -0.67
N ALA A 58 1.70 1.30 0.46
CA ALA A 58 0.86 1.00 1.63
C ALA A 58 -0.64 1.26 1.37
N TRP A 59 -0.96 2.30 0.61
CA TRP A 59 -2.35 2.61 0.26
C TRP A 59 -2.97 1.57 -0.68
N ILE A 60 -2.23 1.11 -1.70
CA ILE A 60 -2.64 0.03 -2.59
C ILE A 60 -2.88 -1.24 -1.77
N THR A 61 -1.95 -1.61 -0.89
CA THR A 61 -2.11 -2.75 0.02
C THR A 61 -3.38 -2.65 0.87
N ARG A 62 -3.65 -1.48 1.47
CA ARG A 62 -4.88 -1.23 2.22
C ARG A 62 -6.13 -1.48 1.37
N ASN A 63 -6.18 -0.88 0.18
CA ASN A 63 -7.34 -0.97 -0.71
C ASN A 63 -7.56 -2.40 -1.20
N TYR A 64 -6.47 -3.07 -1.54
CA TYR A 64 -6.46 -4.44 -2.00
C TYR A 64 -7.03 -5.42 -0.96
N LYS A 65 -6.66 -5.23 0.30
CA LYS A 65 -7.15 -6.04 1.41
C LYS A 65 -8.56 -5.66 1.86
N GLY A 66 -9.18 -4.63 1.28
CA GLY A 66 -10.52 -4.17 1.66
C GLY A 66 -10.54 -3.46 3.02
N LEU A 67 -9.43 -2.82 3.42
CA LEU A 67 -9.24 -2.22 4.75
C LEU A 67 -9.62 -0.74 4.82
N GLN A 68 -10.45 -0.26 3.90
CA GLN A 68 -10.81 1.15 3.79
C GLN A 68 -11.49 1.69 5.06
N ASP A 69 -12.35 0.88 5.66
CA ASP A 69 -13.10 1.21 6.89
C ASP A 69 -12.27 1.00 8.17
N GLN A 70 -11.13 0.31 8.09
CA GLN A 70 -10.30 -0.05 9.26
C GLN A 70 -9.06 0.83 9.39
N ILE A 71 -8.52 1.29 8.26
CA ILE A 71 -7.32 2.12 8.18
C ILE A 71 -7.74 3.47 7.60
N GLU A 72 -7.73 4.51 8.42
CA GLU A 72 -8.02 5.87 7.95
C GLU A 72 -6.82 6.45 7.20
N LEU A 73 -7.06 7.13 6.08
CA LEU A 73 -6.02 7.93 5.44
C LEU A 73 -5.88 9.29 6.13
N VAL A 74 -4.65 9.67 6.42
CA VAL A 74 -4.32 11.03 6.83
C VAL A 74 -3.34 11.61 5.82
N ALA A 75 -3.85 12.40 4.89
CA ALA A 75 -3.03 13.03 3.85
C ALA A 75 -2.24 14.21 4.45
N ILE A 76 -0.94 14.25 4.17
CA ILE A 76 0.00 15.27 4.62
C ILE A 76 0.48 16.05 3.39
N ASP A 77 0.39 17.38 3.47
CA ASP A 77 1.07 18.28 2.57
C ASP A 77 2.57 18.29 2.91
N LEU A 78 3.41 17.67 2.07
CA LEU A 78 4.85 17.60 2.32
C LEU A 78 5.58 18.93 2.09
N GLU A 79 4.98 19.88 1.37
CA GLU A 79 5.55 21.22 1.14
C GLU A 79 5.24 22.17 2.31
N ASN A 80 4.14 21.92 3.03
CA ASN A 80 3.69 22.72 4.17
C ASN A 80 3.16 21.82 5.31
N LYS A 81 4.04 21.01 5.91
CA LYS A 81 3.67 19.94 6.84
C LYS A 81 2.99 20.44 8.12
N PRO A 82 2.02 19.69 8.67
CA PRO A 82 1.49 19.94 10.01
C PRO A 82 2.59 19.89 11.07
N VAL A 83 2.62 20.87 11.98
CA VAL A 83 3.67 21.02 13.00
C VAL A 83 3.79 19.83 13.96
N TRP A 84 2.71 19.09 14.13
CA TRP A 84 2.61 17.90 14.98
C TRP A 84 3.11 16.62 14.30
N TYR A 85 3.31 16.63 12.97
CA TYR A 85 3.61 15.39 12.24
C TYR A 85 4.95 14.76 12.65
N ARG A 86 5.94 15.60 13.00
CA ARG A 86 7.23 15.15 13.58
C ARG A 86 7.10 14.33 14.87
N GLU A 87 5.99 14.47 15.60
CA GLU A 87 5.72 13.68 16.81
C GLU A 87 5.21 12.28 16.46
N VAL A 88 4.63 12.11 15.26
CA VAL A 88 4.25 10.81 14.71
C VAL A 88 5.47 10.13 14.08
N TYR A 89 6.18 10.86 13.21
CA TYR A 89 7.38 10.36 12.56
C TYR A 89 8.43 11.48 12.48
N SER A 90 9.50 11.34 13.26
CA SER A 90 10.55 12.34 13.44
C SER A 90 11.31 12.73 12.18
N GLU A 91 11.37 11.87 11.16
CA GLU A 91 11.97 12.21 9.87
C GLU A 91 11.03 13.00 8.95
N GLU A 92 9.78 13.18 9.35
CA GLU A 92 8.76 13.93 8.61
C GLU A 92 8.56 13.45 7.17
N LYS A 93 8.75 12.14 6.95
CA LYS A 93 8.52 11.42 5.69
C LYS A 93 7.16 10.71 5.72
N VAL A 94 6.74 10.20 4.57
CA VAL A 94 5.57 9.32 4.42
C VAL A 94 5.96 8.11 3.57
N PRO A 95 5.36 6.93 3.76
CA PRO A 95 4.24 6.64 4.67
C PRO A 95 4.67 6.40 6.12
N ALA A 96 3.70 6.55 7.03
CA ALA A 96 3.77 6.04 8.41
C ALA A 96 2.42 5.41 8.78
N LEU A 97 2.43 4.27 9.46
CA LEU A 97 1.25 3.57 9.94
C LEU A 97 1.20 3.65 11.47
N GLU A 98 0.17 4.27 12.03
CA GLU A 98 -0.08 4.30 13.47
C GLU A 98 -1.16 3.26 13.81
N HIS A 99 -0.77 2.23 14.55
CA HIS A 99 -1.64 1.11 14.97
C HIS A 99 -1.27 0.65 16.38
N ASN A 100 -2.25 0.50 17.28
CA ASN A 100 -2.03 0.04 18.67
C ASN A 100 -0.92 0.81 19.41
N SER A 101 -0.94 2.14 19.29
CA SER A 101 0.05 3.05 19.90
C SER A 101 1.49 2.83 19.43
N LYS A 102 1.69 2.15 18.30
CA LYS A 102 2.99 1.99 17.63
C LYS A 102 2.94 2.68 16.27
N VAL A 103 4.06 3.29 15.90
CA VAL A 103 4.27 3.84 14.56
C VAL A 103 5.21 2.91 13.80
N ILE A 104 4.75 2.41 12.66
CA ILE A 104 5.52 1.62 11.71
C ILE A 104 5.86 2.55 10.54
N VAL A 105 7.14 2.62 10.20
CA VAL A 105 7.68 3.42 9.07
C VAL A 105 8.37 2.49 8.07
N GLU A 106 8.85 3.04 6.96
CA GLU A 106 9.30 2.31 5.77
C GLU A 106 8.17 1.59 5.02
N SER A 107 7.98 1.96 3.74
CA SER A 107 6.86 1.46 2.93
C SER A 107 6.80 -0.07 2.86
N LEU A 108 7.96 -0.74 2.72
CA LEU A 108 8.05 -2.19 2.63
C LEU A 108 7.78 -2.89 3.98
N ASN A 109 8.05 -2.23 5.11
CA ASN A 109 7.71 -2.76 6.42
C ASN A 109 6.21 -2.61 6.69
N ILE A 110 5.61 -1.48 6.26
CA ILE A 110 4.18 -1.23 6.42
C ILE A 110 3.33 -2.24 5.65
N ILE A 111 3.65 -2.52 4.37
CA ILE A 111 2.90 -3.53 3.60
C ILE A 111 2.96 -4.92 4.25
N LYS A 112 4.13 -5.34 4.75
CA LYS A 112 4.31 -6.62 5.45
C LYS A 112 3.56 -6.63 6.78
N TYR A 113 3.56 -5.51 7.49
CA TYR A 113 2.82 -5.35 8.73
C TYR A 113 1.32 -5.48 8.49
N ILE A 114 0.79 -4.77 7.50
CA ILE A 114 -0.62 -4.82 7.13
C ILE A 114 -1.02 -6.24 6.72
N ASP A 115 -0.20 -6.93 5.91
CA ASP A 115 -0.52 -8.29 5.46
C ASP A 115 -0.59 -9.30 6.62
N ASN A 116 0.26 -9.15 7.62
CA ASN A 116 0.34 -10.07 8.76
C ASN A 116 -0.63 -9.77 9.91
N HIS A 117 -1.16 -8.53 10.02
CA HIS A 117 -1.94 -8.09 11.17
C HIS A 117 -3.40 -7.75 10.87
N PHE A 118 -3.79 -7.68 9.59
CA PHE A 118 -5.15 -7.38 9.18
C PHE A 118 -5.70 -8.50 8.30
N GLU A 119 -7.01 -8.72 8.41
CA GLU A 119 -7.73 -9.66 7.55
C GLU A 119 -7.74 -9.21 6.08
N GLY A 120 -8.26 -10.08 5.21
CA GLY A 120 -8.31 -9.88 3.77
C GLY A 120 -7.35 -10.79 3.02
N PRO A 121 -7.34 -10.71 1.68
CA PRO A 121 -6.43 -11.51 0.88
C PRO A 121 -4.96 -11.32 1.28
N SER A 122 -4.18 -12.41 1.28
CA SER A 122 -2.73 -12.30 1.45
C SER A 122 -2.11 -11.59 0.25
N LEU A 123 -1.01 -10.85 0.45
CA LEU A 123 -0.24 -10.24 -0.63
C LEU A 123 0.78 -11.21 -1.25
N PHE A 124 1.10 -12.30 -0.55
CA PHE A 124 2.12 -13.24 -0.96
C PHE A 124 1.49 -14.56 -1.38
N PRO A 125 1.97 -15.18 -2.47
CA PRO A 125 1.50 -16.49 -2.89
C PRO A 125 1.98 -17.59 -1.93
N ASP A 126 1.17 -18.65 -1.80
CA ASP A 126 1.50 -19.82 -1.00
C ASP A 126 2.61 -20.67 -1.65
N ASP A 127 2.76 -20.56 -2.97
CA ASP A 127 3.79 -21.24 -3.75
C ASP A 127 5.19 -20.67 -3.43
N THR A 128 6.08 -21.54 -2.95
CA THR A 128 7.42 -21.17 -2.50
C THR A 128 8.22 -20.46 -3.59
N ALA A 129 8.18 -20.94 -4.83
CA ALA A 129 8.95 -20.36 -5.93
C ALA A 129 8.48 -18.94 -6.30
N ARG A 130 7.16 -18.71 -6.34
CA ARG A 130 6.60 -17.37 -6.54
C ARG A 130 6.89 -16.45 -5.36
N ARG A 131 6.85 -16.95 -4.13
CA ARG A 131 7.14 -16.15 -2.94
C ARG A 131 8.60 -15.69 -2.92
N GLU A 132 9.55 -16.59 -3.15
CA GLU A 132 10.98 -16.27 -3.23
C GLU A 132 11.25 -15.23 -4.33
N PHE A 133 10.61 -15.39 -5.50
CA PHE A 133 10.74 -14.40 -6.57
C PHE A 133 10.09 -13.06 -6.25
N GLY A 134 8.94 -13.05 -5.57
CA GLY A 134 8.31 -11.82 -5.09
C GLY A 134 9.22 -11.05 -4.12
N GLU A 135 9.90 -11.76 -3.22
CA GLU A 135 10.89 -11.16 -2.32
C GLU A 135 12.11 -10.61 -3.07
N GLU A 136 12.59 -11.32 -4.09
CA GLU A 136 13.65 -10.85 -4.99
C GLU A 136 13.25 -9.54 -5.69
N MET A 137 12.04 -9.48 -6.25
CA MET A 137 11.52 -8.29 -6.94
C MET A 137 11.32 -7.10 -5.99
N ILE A 138 10.86 -7.35 -4.76
CA ILE A 138 10.78 -6.31 -3.72
C ILE A 138 12.16 -5.75 -3.40
N SER A 139 13.17 -6.62 -3.26
CA SER A 139 14.56 -6.21 -3.03
C SER A 139 15.10 -5.38 -4.19
N TYR A 140 14.81 -5.80 -5.42
CA TYR A 140 15.21 -5.10 -6.64
C TYR A 140 14.54 -3.72 -6.79
N SER A 141 13.35 -3.51 -6.21
CA SER A 141 12.58 -2.27 -6.38
C SER A 141 13.33 -1.00 -5.98
N GLU A 142 14.22 -1.07 -4.98
CA GLU A 142 15.03 0.09 -4.59
C GLU A 142 16.13 0.39 -5.62
N THR A 143 16.77 -0.64 -6.18
CA THR A 143 17.72 -0.48 -7.30
C THR A 143 17.03 0.09 -8.53
N PHE A 144 15.83 -0.42 -8.86
CA PHE A 144 15.02 0.11 -9.97
C PHE A 144 14.72 1.60 -9.77
N ASN A 145 14.22 1.97 -8.59
CA ASN A 145 13.91 3.36 -8.24
C ASN A 145 15.15 4.25 -8.38
N GLU A 146 16.30 3.82 -7.87
CA GLU A 146 17.55 4.57 -7.95
C GLU A 146 17.98 4.80 -9.41
N MET A 147 18.00 3.74 -10.23
CA MET A 147 18.40 3.83 -11.63
C MET A 147 17.50 4.78 -12.43
N VAL A 148 16.17 4.62 -12.31
CA VAL A 148 15.19 5.44 -13.01
C VAL A 148 15.21 6.89 -12.52
N TYR A 149 15.35 7.11 -11.22
CA TYR A 149 15.40 8.47 -10.69
C TYR A 149 16.68 9.21 -11.09
N ASN A 150 17.82 8.51 -11.12
CA ASN A 150 19.08 9.07 -11.57
C ASN A 150 19.07 9.41 -13.07
N SER A 151 18.34 8.66 -13.90
CA SER A 151 18.20 8.99 -15.33
C SER A 151 17.47 10.32 -15.56
N PHE A 152 16.52 10.69 -14.69
CA PHE A 152 15.85 12.00 -14.75
C PHE A 152 16.72 13.17 -14.27
N LYS A 153 17.75 12.91 -13.44
CA LYS A 153 18.61 13.95 -12.83
C LYS A 153 19.82 14.37 -13.68
N GLY A 154 20.03 13.75 -14.85
CA GLY A 154 21.00 14.22 -15.84
C GLY A 154 22.48 14.12 -15.44
N VAL A 155 22.83 13.33 -14.39
CA VAL A 155 24.23 13.21 -13.94
C VAL A 155 25.05 12.31 -14.87
N THR A 156 24.42 11.40 -15.60
CA THR A 156 24.99 10.68 -16.75
C THR A 156 23.87 10.31 -17.70
N VAL A 157 24.10 10.33 -19.02
CA VAL A 157 23.29 9.55 -19.97
C VAL A 157 23.57 8.08 -19.66
N ARG A 158 22.90 7.55 -18.64
CA ARG A 158 22.78 6.12 -18.37
C ARG A 158 21.31 5.83 -18.50
N GLU A 159 21.01 5.15 -19.59
CA GLU A 159 19.68 4.75 -20.01
C GLU A 159 19.02 3.97 -18.87
N ALA A 160 17.75 4.27 -18.57
CA ALA A 160 16.98 3.48 -17.62
C ALA A 160 16.70 2.06 -18.15
N ASP A 161 17.03 1.81 -19.42
CA ASP A 161 16.82 0.58 -20.17
C ASP A 161 17.24 -0.67 -19.41
N PRO A 162 18.43 -0.79 -18.78
CA PRO A 162 18.78 -2.01 -18.06
C PRO A 162 17.86 -2.29 -16.86
N ALA A 163 17.24 -1.25 -16.27
CA ALA A 163 16.28 -1.44 -15.20
C ALA A 163 14.94 -1.98 -15.73
N PHE A 164 14.51 -1.50 -16.90
CA PHE A 164 13.32 -1.98 -17.58
C PHE A 164 13.52 -3.36 -18.24
N ASP A 165 14.73 -3.69 -18.72
CA ASP A 165 15.08 -5.01 -19.26
C ASP A 165 14.95 -6.11 -18.19
N VAL A 166 15.44 -5.83 -16.97
CA VAL A 166 15.26 -6.75 -15.83
C VAL A 166 13.78 -6.92 -15.53
N LEU A 167 13.00 -5.84 -15.51
CA LEU A 167 11.56 -5.91 -15.27
C LEU A 167 10.83 -6.72 -16.36
N GLU A 168 11.17 -6.51 -17.65
CA GLU A 168 10.60 -7.27 -18.77
C GLU A 168 10.94 -8.75 -18.69
N ALA A 169 12.20 -9.08 -18.36
CA ALA A 169 12.62 -10.47 -18.14
C ALA A 169 11.85 -11.11 -16.97
N SER A 170 11.61 -10.36 -15.90
CA SER A 170 10.84 -10.82 -14.75
C SER A 170 9.40 -11.20 -15.09
N PHE A 171 8.74 -10.44 -15.97
CA PHE A 171 7.39 -10.78 -16.46
C PHE A 171 7.33 -12.09 -17.27
N LYS A 172 8.46 -12.60 -17.78
CA LYS A 172 8.54 -13.86 -18.53
C LYS A 172 8.76 -15.08 -17.63
N LYS A 173 8.95 -14.90 -16.31
CA LYS A 173 9.30 -16.00 -15.39
C LYS A 173 8.13 -16.97 -15.15
N PHE A 174 6.90 -16.48 -15.12
CA PHE A 174 5.69 -17.29 -14.98
C PHE A 174 4.79 -17.04 -16.19
N ASP A 175 4.42 -18.10 -16.91
CA ASP A 175 3.68 -18.04 -18.18
C ASP A 175 2.16 -18.21 -18.01
N ASP A 176 1.72 -18.36 -16.77
CA ASP A 176 0.32 -18.60 -16.44
C ASP A 176 -0.49 -17.31 -16.33
N GLY A 177 0.07 -16.10 -16.42
CA GLY A 177 -0.73 -14.87 -16.47
C GLY A 177 0.09 -13.58 -16.67
N PRO A 178 -0.55 -12.41 -16.72
CA PRO A 178 0.10 -11.17 -17.11
C PRO A 178 0.78 -10.41 -15.96
N PHE A 179 0.84 -10.96 -14.75
CA PHE A 179 1.46 -10.32 -13.58
C PHE A 179 2.85 -10.88 -13.31
N LEU A 180 3.66 -10.15 -12.52
CA LEU A 180 5.03 -10.57 -12.16
C LEU A 180 5.08 -11.98 -11.55
N LEU A 181 4.01 -12.40 -10.87
CA LEU A 181 3.89 -13.70 -10.22
C LEU A 181 2.89 -14.63 -10.95
N GLY A 182 2.59 -14.36 -12.23
CA GLY A 182 1.70 -15.18 -13.07
C GLY A 182 0.25 -14.69 -13.14
N GLN A 183 -0.71 -15.55 -12.84
CA GLN A 183 -2.15 -15.18 -12.77
C GLN A 183 -2.41 -14.04 -11.76
N PHE A 184 -3.41 -13.20 -12.08
CA PHE A 184 -4.05 -12.38 -11.05
C PHE A 184 -4.81 -13.33 -10.14
N SER A 185 -4.20 -13.77 -9.05
CA SER A 185 -5.03 -14.24 -7.95
C SER A 185 -5.55 -13.01 -7.22
N MET A 186 -6.67 -13.12 -6.51
CA MET A 186 -7.03 -12.15 -5.47
C MET A 186 -5.95 -12.04 -4.37
N ARG A 187 -4.67 -12.41 -4.60
CA ARG A 187 -3.55 -12.35 -3.66
C ARG A 187 -2.27 -11.61 -4.14
N HIS A 188 -2.29 -10.77 -5.18
CA HIS A 188 -1.14 -9.95 -5.60
C HIS A 188 -1.43 -8.45 -5.55
N ALA A 189 -0.77 -7.72 -4.65
CA ALA A 189 -0.70 -6.26 -4.70
C ALA A 189 0.63 -5.74 -4.16
N LEU A 190 1.70 -5.89 -4.95
CA LEU A 190 2.97 -5.17 -4.86
C LEU A 190 3.60 -5.04 -6.25
#